data_AF-A0A5A8A127-F1
#
_entry.id   AF-A0A5A8A127-F1
#
_cell.length_a   1.000
_cell.length_b   1.000
_cell.length_c   1.000
_cell.angle_alpha   90.00
_cell.angle_beta   90.00
_cell.angle_gamma   90.00
#
_symmetry.space_group_name_H-M   'P 1'
#
loop_
_entity.id
_entity.type
_entity.pdbx_description
1 polymer ?
#
loop_
_entity_poly.entity_id
_entity_poly.type
_entity_poly.pdbx_seq_one_letter_code
_entity_poly.pdbx_strand_id
1 'polypeptide(L)'
;MPRVSQEQAKINRRRVVEVAASLFRERGINGVGVVDIMASAGLTHGGFYGQFANKEALAAEAFDTALDEDYRGTVDTIIANYLSLAHVRSPGMGCPLAALANDVAREPRGGPLRARFTQGVERMASILAGLTPRAAKERRRQRSLATLSTIVGAVVLARAVDDEALATELIEAAQTSVSA
;
A
#
# COMPACT_ATOMS: atom_id res chain seq x y z
N MET A 1 -30.40 18.44 -13.49
CA MET A 1 -29.95 17.06 -13.17
C MET A 1 -30.46 16.72 -11.77
N PRO A 2 -31.06 15.55 -11.54
CA PRO A 2 -31.51 15.17 -10.20
C PRO A 2 -30.30 15.09 -9.26
N ARG A 3 -30.45 15.62 -8.04
CA ARG A 3 -29.41 15.59 -7.01
C ARG A 3 -29.25 14.13 -6.56
N VAL A 4 -28.03 13.61 -6.67
CA VAL A 4 -27.69 12.25 -6.21
C VAL A 4 -28.04 12.14 -4.71
N SER A 5 -28.67 11.04 -4.30
CA SER A 5 -28.99 10.82 -2.87
C SER A 5 -27.70 10.77 -2.04
N GLN A 6 -27.77 11.11 -0.75
CA GLN A 6 -26.60 11.06 0.11
C GLN A 6 -25.98 9.65 0.17
N GLU A 7 -26.81 8.61 0.18
CA GLU A 7 -26.34 7.22 0.16
C GLU A 7 -25.62 6.86 -1.14
N GLN A 8 -26.17 7.27 -2.29
CA GLN A 8 -25.49 7.05 -3.56
C GLN A 8 -24.18 7.85 -3.66
N ALA A 9 -24.11 9.04 -3.07
CA ALA A 9 -22.88 9.82 -3.02
C ALA A 9 -21.78 9.12 -2.20
N LYS A 10 -22.13 8.50 -1.06
CA LYS A 10 -21.20 7.69 -0.25
C LYS A 10 -20.70 6.45 -1.01
N ILE A 11 -21.61 5.73 -1.68
CA ILE A 11 -21.25 4.56 -2.50
C ILE A 11 -20.29 4.95 -3.62
N ASN A 12 -20.59 6.05 -4.34
CA ASN A 12 -19.74 6.57 -5.40
C ASN A 12 -18.36 6.97 -4.86
N ARG A 13 -18.31 7.66 -3.71
CA ARG A 13 -17.04 8.03 -3.07
C ARG A 13 -16.21 6.79 -2.76
N ARG A 14 -16.78 5.80 -2.07
CA ARG A 14 -16.07 4.56 -1.71
C ARG A 14 -15.50 3.87 -2.95
N ARG A 15 -16.30 3.77 -4.02
CA ARG A 15 -15.86 3.19 -5.29
C ARG A 15 -14.67 3.95 -5.91
N VAL A 16 -14.69 5.28 -5.87
CA VAL A 16 -13.56 6.10 -6.35
C VAL A 16 -12.30 5.82 -5.53
N VAL A 17 -12.41 5.72 -4.22
CA VAL A 17 -11.29 5.43 -3.32
C VAL A 17 -10.70 4.05 -3.58
N GLU A 18 -11.54 3.01 -3.70
CA GLU A 18 -11.12 1.64 -3.99
C GLU A 18 -10.38 1.55 -5.33
N VAL A 19 -10.95 2.17 -6.39
CA VAL A 19 -10.33 2.23 -7.71
C VAL A 19 -9.01 3.00 -7.68
N ALA A 20 -8.97 4.14 -6.99
CA ALA A 20 -7.75 4.92 -6.85
C ALA A 20 -6.67 4.15 -6.08
N ALA A 21 -7.04 3.41 -5.03
CA ALA A 21 -6.13 2.60 -4.24
C ALA A 21 -5.41 1.55 -5.10
N SER A 22 -6.16 0.81 -5.94
CA SER A 22 -5.60 -0.14 -6.90
C SER A 22 -4.73 0.55 -7.95
N LEU A 23 -5.26 1.57 -8.63
CA LEU A 23 -4.54 2.25 -9.73
C LEU A 23 -3.25 2.93 -9.26
N PHE A 24 -3.25 3.58 -8.10
CA PHE A 24 -2.04 4.19 -7.55
C PHE A 24 -0.97 3.15 -7.25
N ARG A 25 -1.33 1.98 -6.71
CA ARG A 25 -0.33 0.93 -6.46
C ARG A 25 0.20 0.32 -7.75
N GLU A 26 -0.61 0.22 -8.80
CA GLU A 26 -0.19 -0.33 -10.10
C GLU A 26 0.70 0.61 -10.90
N ARG A 27 0.40 1.92 -10.89
CA ARG A 27 0.95 2.88 -11.85
C ARG A 27 1.65 4.07 -11.20
N GLY A 28 1.76 4.07 -9.87
CA GLY A 28 2.23 5.20 -9.08
C GLY A 28 1.19 6.31 -8.99
N ILE A 29 1.39 7.22 -8.05
CA ILE A 29 0.47 8.35 -7.84
C ILE A 29 0.54 9.29 -9.04
N ASN A 30 1.74 9.60 -9.51
CA ASN A 30 1.93 10.54 -10.62
C ASN A 30 1.55 9.95 -11.98
N GLY A 31 1.55 8.62 -12.14
CA GLY A 31 1.19 7.94 -13.38
C GLY A 31 -0.31 7.83 -13.66
N VAL A 32 -1.18 8.27 -12.73
CA VAL A 32 -2.64 8.14 -12.84
C VAL A 32 -3.33 9.50 -12.79
N GLY A 33 -4.13 9.86 -13.79
CA GLY A 33 -4.94 11.08 -13.79
C GLY A 33 -6.24 10.93 -13.00
N VAL A 34 -6.80 12.05 -12.53
CA VAL A 34 -8.16 12.08 -11.94
C VAL A 34 -9.20 11.61 -12.97
N VAL A 35 -9.02 11.97 -14.24
CA VAL A 35 -9.89 11.52 -15.34
C VAL A 35 -9.91 9.99 -15.43
N ASP A 36 -8.74 9.34 -15.38
CA ASP A 36 -8.62 7.89 -15.48
C ASP A 36 -9.27 7.17 -14.29
N ILE A 37 -9.09 7.73 -13.08
CA ILE A 37 -9.72 7.21 -11.86
C ILE A 37 -11.24 7.29 -11.96
N MET A 38 -11.77 8.46 -12.33
CA MET A 38 -13.21 8.67 -12.42
C MET A 38 -13.83 7.77 -13.51
N ALA A 39 -13.18 7.68 -14.67
CA ALA A 39 -13.60 6.78 -15.75
C ALA A 39 -13.61 5.32 -15.29
N SER A 40 -12.56 4.86 -14.60
CA SER A 40 -12.46 3.50 -14.05
C SER A 40 -13.51 3.24 -12.95
N ALA A 41 -13.90 4.28 -12.20
CA ALA A 41 -15.01 4.22 -11.24
C ALA A 41 -16.41 4.30 -11.91
N GLY A 42 -16.49 4.48 -13.23
CA GLY A 42 -17.76 4.64 -13.96
C GLY A 42 -18.47 5.96 -13.67
N LEU A 43 -17.71 7.00 -13.33
CA LEU A 43 -18.21 8.31 -12.94
C LEU A 43 -17.66 9.42 -13.85
N THR A 44 -18.37 10.54 -13.93
CA THR A 44 -17.92 11.69 -14.71
C THR A 44 -16.80 12.44 -14.00
N HIS A 45 -15.87 13.02 -14.77
CA HIS A 45 -14.76 13.81 -14.23
C HIS A 45 -15.23 14.95 -13.30
N GLY A 46 -16.33 15.62 -13.64
CA GLY A 46 -16.89 16.71 -12.83
C GLY A 46 -17.36 16.27 -11.44
N GLY A 47 -17.65 14.99 -11.23
CA GLY A 47 -18.03 14.46 -9.91
C GLY A 47 -16.90 14.46 -8.88
N PHE A 48 -15.65 14.54 -9.33
CA PHE A 48 -14.48 14.46 -8.45
C PHE A 48 -14.43 15.63 -7.46
N TYR A 49 -14.53 16.86 -7.95
CA TYR A 49 -14.41 18.07 -7.13
C TYR A 49 -15.59 18.29 -6.17
N GLY A 50 -16.69 17.57 -6.36
CA GLY A 50 -17.79 17.52 -5.40
C GLY A 50 -17.54 16.55 -4.24
N GLN A 51 -16.54 15.68 -4.34
CA GLN A 51 -16.23 14.64 -3.34
C GLN A 51 -14.84 14.85 -2.72
N PHE A 52 -13.84 15.22 -3.50
CA PHE A 52 -12.45 15.32 -3.04
C PHE A 52 -11.91 16.73 -3.28
N ALA A 53 -11.15 17.25 -2.31
CA ALA A 53 -10.56 18.58 -2.42
C ALA A 53 -9.50 18.64 -3.54
N ASN A 54 -8.67 17.62 -3.64
CA ASN A 54 -7.63 17.47 -4.64
C ASN A 54 -7.19 16.00 -4.75
N LYS A 55 -6.29 15.69 -5.68
CA LYS A 55 -5.77 14.35 -5.90
C LYS A 55 -4.95 13.83 -4.70
N GLU A 56 -4.26 14.70 -3.98
CA GLU A 56 -3.49 14.32 -2.79
C GLU A 56 -4.39 13.81 -1.66
N ALA A 57 -5.52 14.47 -1.43
CA ALA A 57 -6.53 14.04 -0.46
C ALA A 57 -7.10 12.67 -0.82
N LEU A 58 -7.38 12.42 -2.11
CA LEU A 58 -7.77 11.10 -2.59
C LEU A 58 -6.65 10.08 -2.38
N ALA A 59 -5.39 10.42 -2.69
CA ALA A 59 -4.24 9.53 -2.51
C ALA A 59 -4.04 9.12 -1.04
N ALA A 60 -4.23 10.05 -0.10
CA ALA A 60 -4.17 9.75 1.33
C ALA A 60 -5.28 8.77 1.77
N GLU A 61 -6.52 8.98 1.32
CA GLU A 61 -7.67 8.11 1.65
C GLU A 61 -7.55 6.74 0.96
N ALA A 62 -7.07 6.71 -0.27
CA ALA A 62 -6.77 5.49 -1.02
C ALA A 62 -5.63 4.69 -0.37
N PHE A 63 -4.60 5.37 0.16
CA PHE A 63 -3.54 4.72 0.93
C PHE A 63 -4.07 4.09 2.22
N ASP A 64 -4.91 4.79 2.98
CA ASP A 64 -5.52 4.23 4.19
C ASP A 64 -6.38 3.01 3.85
N THR A 65 -7.20 3.10 2.79
CA THR A 65 -8.03 1.98 2.31
C THR A 65 -7.18 0.77 1.93
N ALA A 66 -6.07 0.99 1.22
CA ALA A 66 -5.11 -0.04 0.85
C ALA A 66 -4.44 -0.71 2.05
N LEU A 67 -4.13 0.08 3.07
CA LEU A 67 -3.41 -0.39 4.25
C LEU A 67 -4.33 -1.17 5.20
N ASP A 68 -5.61 -0.81 5.24
CA ASP A 68 -6.64 -1.49 6.02
C ASP A 68 -7.14 -2.77 5.32
N GLU A 69 -6.66 -3.08 4.10
CA GLU A 69 -6.81 -4.42 3.52
C GLU A 69 -6.20 -5.47 4.47
N ASP A 70 -7.03 -6.45 4.82
CA ASP A 70 -6.89 -7.22 6.05
C ASP A 70 -5.68 -8.18 6.03
N TYR A 71 -4.66 -7.90 6.84
CA TYR A 71 -3.54 -8.83 7.11
C TYR A 71 -4.00 -9.93 8.06
N ARG A 72 -4.79 -10.86 7.55
CA ARG A 72 -5.30 -11.98 8.33
C ARG A 72 -4.24 -13.06 8.55
N GLY A 73 -4.22 -13.61 9.76
CA GLY A 73 -3.44 -14.80 10.09
C GLY A 73 -2.32 -14.53 11.10
N THR A 74 -1.45 -15.53 11.27
CA THR A 74 -0.24 -15.40 12.10
C THR A 74 0.77 -14.49 11.40
N VAL A 75 1.75 -13.97 12.15
CA VAL A 75 2.81 -13.14 11.54
C VAL A 75 3.59 -13.93 10.48
N ASP A 76 3.80 -15.23 10.67
CA ASP A 76 4.43 -16.10 9.67
C ASP A 76 3.59 -16.20 8.38
N THR A 77 2.26 -16.30 8.51
CA THR A 77 1.34 -16.32 7.36
C THR A 77 1.38 -14.99 6.61
N ILE A 78 1.43 -13.87 7.35
CA ILE A 78 1.54 -12.53 6.77
C ILE A 78 2.84 -12.41 5.98
N ILE A 79 3.97 -12.85 6.54
CA ILE A 79 5.27 -12.82 5.86
C ILE A 79 5.27 -13.70 4.62
N ALA A 80 4.77 -14.93 4.72
CA ALA A 80 4.71 -15.85 3.58
C ALA A 80 3.84 -15.31 2.43
N ASN A 81 2.71 -14.68 2.75
CA ASN A 81 1.87 -14.03 1.74
C ASN A 81 2.56 -12.80 1.14
N TYR A 82 3.26 -12.02 1.97
CA TYR A 82 3.98 -10.82 1.54
C TYR A 82 5.16 -11.16 0.61
N LEU A 83 5.92 -12.19 0.96
CA LEU A 83 7.07 -12.70 0.21
C LEU A 83 6.62 -13.79 -0.77
N SER A 84 5.72 -13.42 -1.67
CA SER A 84 5.22 -14.29 -2.73
C SER A 84 5.29 -13.62 -4.09
N LEU A 85 5.52 -14.42 -5.14
CA LEU A 85 5.43 -13.92 -6.51
C LEU A 85 4.03 -13.42 -6.86
N ALA A 86 2.98 -13.93 -6.19
CA ALA A 86 1.62 -13.42 -6.34
C ALA A 86 1.53 -11.94 -5.91
N HIS A 87 2.15 -11.57 -4.79
CA HIS A 87 2.23 -10.19 -4.33
C HIS A 87 3.11 -9.32 -5.24
N VAL A 88 4.23 -9.85 -5.73
CA VAL A 88 5.09 -9.15 -6.70
C VAL A 88 4.30 -8.79 -7.96
N ARG A 89 3.60 -9.76 -8.54
CA ARG A 89 2.85 -9.64 -9.81
C ARG A 89 1.54 -8.87 -9.70
N SER A 90 1.02 -8.65 -8.48
CA SER A 90 -0.28 -8.01 -8.26
C SER A 90 -0.16 -6.73 -7.42
N PRO A 91 0.57 -5.70 -7.88
CA PRO A 91 0.78 -4.48 -7.09
C PRO A 91 -0.53 -3.78 -6.71
N GLY A 92 -1.54 -3.80 -7.59
CA GLY A 92 -2.88 -3.26 -7.33
C GLY A 92 -3.63 -3.90 -6.17
N MET A 93 -3.22 -5.09 -5.72
CA MET A 93 -3.78 -5.80 -4.55
C MET A 93 -2.73 -5.99 -3.45
N GLY A 94 -1.57 -5.35 -3.60
CA GLY A 94 -0.42 -5.52 -2.72
C GLY A 94 -0.33 -4.45 -1.63
N CYS A 95 0.70 -4.61 -0.79
CA CYS A 95 0.99 -3.65 0.26
C CYS A 95 1.33 -2.27 -0.33
N PRO A 96 0.65 -1.18 0.10
CA PRO A 96 0.91 0.16 -0.41
C PRO A 96 2.31 0.67 -0.05
N LEU A 97 2.95 0.15 1.01
CA LEU A 97 4.32 0.52 1.37
C LEU A 97 5.31 0.11 0.28
N ALA A 98 5.18 -1.10 -0.27
CA ALA A 98 6.04 -1.59 -1.35
C ALA A 98 5.71 -0.94 -2.70
N ALA A 99 4.45 -0.53 -2.92
CA ALA A 99 4.06 0.08 -4.18
C ALA A 99 4.39 1.58 -4.25
N LEU A 100 4.26 2.32 -3.14
CA LEU A 100 4.21 3.80 -3.16
C LEU A 100 5.36 4.49 -2.42
N ALA A 101 6.32 3.75 -1.84
CA ALA A 101 7.43 4.36 -1.08
C ALA A 101 8.16 5.45 -1.89
N ASN A 102 8.44 5.19 -3.16
CA ASN A 102 9.16 6.12 -4.03
C ASN A 102 8.32 7.34 -4.43
N ASP A 103 7.01 7.17 -4.66
CA ASP A 103 6.09 8.28 -4.88
C ASP A 103 6.05 9.18 -3.65
N VAL A 104 5.78 8.61 -2.48
CA VAL A 104 5.67 9.37 -1.22
C VAL A 104 6.99 10.04 -0.83
N ALA A 105 8.14 9.44 -1.15
CA ALA A 105 9.45 10.04 -0.89
C ALA A 105 9.65 11.38 -1.63
N ARG A 106 9.03 11.53 -2.82
CA ARG A 106 9.11 12.73 -3.67
C ARG A 106 8.14 13.83 -3.26
N GLU A 107 7.13 13.52 -2.44
CA GLU A 107 6.18 14.51 -1.95
C GLU A 107 6.81 15.47 -0.92
N PRO A 108 6.29 16.70 -0.75
CA PRO A 108 6.74 17.63 0.28
C PRO A 108 6.64 17.04 1.70
N ARG A 109 7.63 17.33 2.56
CA ARG A 109 7.58 16.96 3.98
C ARG A 109 6.38 17.64 4.65
N GLY A 110 5.72 16.92 5.57
CA GLY A 110 4.56 17.42 6.32
C GLY A 110 3.22 17.32 5.57
N GLY A 111 3.20 16.84 4.33
CA GLY A 111 1.96 16.60 3.59
C GLY A 111 1.13 15.43 4.15
N PRO A 112 -0.21 15.43 3.93
CA PRO A 112 -1.12 14.39 4.42
C PRO A 112 -0.72 12.98 3.99
N LEU A 113 -0.26 12.80 2.74
CA LEU A 113 0.14 11.48 2.25
C LEU A 113 1.38 10.93 2.99
N ARG A 114 2.40 11.76 3.25
CA ARG A 114 3.58 11.34 4.03
C ARG A 114 3.22 10.99 5.46
N ALA A 115 2.27 11.71 6.07
CA ALA A 115 1.77 11.39 7.40
C ALA A 115 1.08 10.02 7.43
N ARG A 116 0.22 9.71 6.44
CA ARG A 116 -0.41 8.38 6.32
C ARG A 116 0.60 7.27 6.08
N PHE A 117 1.58 7.51 5.22
CA PHE A 117 2.66 6.56 4.99
C PHE A 117 3.43 6.25 6.28
N THR A 118 3.72 7.27 7.09
CA THR A 118 4.41 7.11 8.38
C THR A 118 3.59 6.25 9.34
N GLN A 119 2.28 6.50 9.43
CA GLN A 119 1.35 5.66 10.20
C GLN A 119 1.31 4.22 9.69
N GLY A 120 1.38 4.02 8.37
CA GLY A 120 1.43 2.70 7.76
C GLY A 120 2.69 1.91 8.11
N VAL A 121 3.85 2.57 8.10
CA VAL A 121 5.12 1.96 8.55
C VAL A 121 5.02 1.53 10.01
N GLU A 122 4.55 2.42 10.90
CA GLU A 122 4.40 2.10 12.33
C GLU A 122 3.37 0.98 12.58
N ARG A 123 2.25 0.97 11.83
CA ARG A 123 1.25 -0.09 11.90
C ARG A 123 1.84 -1.44 11.50
N MET A 124 2.59 -1.49 10.39
CA MET A 124 3.20 -2.73 9.92
C MET A 124 4.29 -3.23 10.87
N ALA A 125 5.11 -2.33 11.39
CA ALA A 125 6.11 -2.67 12.39
C ALA A 125 5.48 -3.22 13.68
N SER A 126 4.32 -2.70 14.08
CA SER A 126 3.54 -3.20 15.23
C SER A 126 3.03 -4.62 14.99
N ILE A 127 2.50 -4.93 13.81
CA ILE A 127 2.08 -6.29 13.42
C ILE A 127 3.28 -7.25 13.50
N LEU A 128 4.42 -6.86 12.93
CA LEU A 128 5.65 -7.66 12.91
C LEU A 128 6.30 -7.82 14.30
N ALA A 129 5.93 -6.98 15.28
CA ALA A 129 6.41 -7.10 16.66
C ALA A 129 5.97 -8.41 17.34
N GLY A 130 4.98 -9.09 16.76
CA GLY A 130 4.56 -10.44 17.12
C GLY A 130 5.58 -11.54 16.83
N LEU A 131 6.64 -11.29 16.04
CA LEU A 131 7.70 -12.27 15.77
C LEU A 131 8.56 -12.61 16.99
N THR A 132 8.74 -11.65 17.90
CA THR A 132 9.64 -11.80 19.04
C THR A 132 8.93 -11.49 20.36
N PRO A 133 7.82 -12.17 20.70
CA PRO A 133 6.93 -11.86 21.83
C PRO A 133 7.67 -11.75 23.18
N ARG A 134 8.80 -12.45 23.31
CA ARG A 134 9.60 -12.52 24.55
C ARG A 134 10.81 -11.57 24.60
N ALA A 135 11.12 -10.84 23.52
CA ALA A 135 12.26 -9.92 23.49
C ALA A 135 11.98 -8.61 24.26
N ALA A 136 13.04 -7.93 24.72
CA ALA A 136 12.92 -6.57 25.24
C ALA A 136 12.30 -5.62 24.20
N LYS A 137 11.54 -4.61 24.65
CA LYS A 137 10.77 -3.69 23.77
C LYS A 137 11.62 -3.08 22.66
N GLU A 138 12.82 -2.59 22.99
CA GLU A 138 13.70 -1.95 22.01
C GLU A 138 14.19 -2.93 20.95
N ARG A 139 14.64 -4.12 21.37
CA ARG A 139 15.09 -5.19 20.47
C ARG A 139 13.96 -5.66 19.56
N ARG A 140 12.75 -5.79 20.10
CA ARG A 140 11.55 -6.13 19.32
C ARG A 140 11.26 -5.09 18.25
N ARG A 141 11.28 -3.79 18.61
CA ARG A 141 11.07 -2.70 17.66
C ARG A 141 12.12 -2.70 16.56
N GLN A 142 13.39 -2.81 16.93
CA GLN A 142 14.49 -2.87 15.97
C GLN A 142 14.36 -4.07 15.02
N ARG A 143 13.99 -5.25 15.52
CA ARG A 143 13.72 -6.44 14.69
C ARG A 143 12.53 -6.22 13.76
N SER A 144 11.40 -5.70 14.24
CA SER A 144 10.24 -5.41 13.41
C SER A 144 10.55 -4.46 12.26
N LEU A 145 11.31 -3.38 12.52
CA LEU A 145 11.70 -2.42 11.50
C LEU A 145 12.67 -3.03 10.49
N ALA A 146 13.60 -3.87 10.94
CA ALA A 146 14.51 -4.60 10.07
C ALA A 146 13.74 -5.59 9.16
N THR A 147 12.82 -6.38 9.74
CA THR A 147 11.95 -7.28 9.00
C THR A 147 11.11 -6.51 7.98
N LEU A 148 10.47 -5.41 8.40
CA LEU A 148 9.67 -4.56 7.51
C LEU A 148 10.49 -4.06 6.32
N SER A 149 11.68 -3.51 6.59
CA SER A 149 12.58 -3.00 5.56
C SER A 149 12.99 -4.10 4.58
N THR A 150 13.22 -5.30 5.10
CA THR A 150 13.62 -6.48 4.31
C THR A 150 12.49 -6.94 3.39
N ILE A 151 11.29 -7.18 3.92
CA ILE A 151 10.18 -7.70 3.12
C ILE A 151 9.68 -6.69 2.09
N VAL A 152 9.60 -5.40 2.47
CA VAL A 152 9.22 -4.31 1.56
C VAL A 152 10.27 -4.18 0.46
N GLY A 153 11.55 -4.11 0.83
CA GLY A 153 12.66 -3.96 -0.12
C GLY A 153 12.76 -5.13 -1.11
N ALA A 154 12.57 -6.35 -0.64
CA ALA A 154 12.59 -7.55 -1.49
C ALA A 154 11.50 -7.48 -2.57
N VAL A 155 10.26 -7.13 -2.21
CA VAL A 155 9.15 -6.98 -3.17
C VAL A 155 9.40 -5.83 -4.14
N VAL A 156 9.92 -4.69 -3.66
CA VAL A 156 10.28 -3.55 -4.53
C VAL A 156 11.31 -3.94 -5.57
N LEU A 157 12.38 -4.63 -5.17
CA LEU A 157 13.43 -5.09 -6.07
C LEU A 157 12.91 -6.17 -7.03
N ALA A 158 12.16 -7.16 -6.53
CA ALA A 158 11.60 -8.23 -7.35
C ALA A 158 10.61 -7.72 -8.40
N ARG A 159 9.92 -6.60 -8.16
CA ARG A 159 9.07 -5.94 -9.16
C ARG A 159 9.85 -5.19 -10.24
N ALA A 160 11.10 -4.82 -9.96
CA ALA A 160 11.88 -3.93 -10.81
C ALA A 160 12.87 -4.67 -11.73
N VAL A 161 13.19 -5.93 -11.43
CA VAL A 161 14.08 -6.75 -12.27
C VAL A 161 13.29 -7.42 -13.39
N ASP A 162 13.88 -7.52 -14.58
CA ASP A 162 13.28 -8.21 -15.73
C ASP A 162 13.47 -9.74 -15.67
N ASP A 163 14.42 -10.22 -14.84
CA ASP A 163 14.74 -11.64 -14.68
C ASP A 163 13.85 -12.29 -13.61
N GLU A 164 12.95 -13.18 -14.03
CA GLU A 164 12.05 -13.91 -13.13
C GLU A 164 12.78 -14.83 -12.14
N ALA A 165 13.94 -15.38 -12.52
CA ALA A 165 14.74 -16.21 -11.62
C ALA A 165 15.32 -15.35 -10.50
N LEU A 166 15.90 -14.19 -10.85
CA LEU A 166 16.39 -13.23 -9.86
C LEU A 166 15.26 -12.68 -8.97
N ALA A 167 14.08 -12.39 -9.53
CA ALA A 167 12.92 -11.98 -8.75
C ALA A 167 12.53 -13.04 -7.70
N THR A 168 12.59 -14.33 -8.07
CA THR A 168 12.32 -15.45 -7.18
C THR A 168 13.39 -15.56 -6.09
N GLU A 169 14.67 -15.50 -6.46
CA GLU A 169 15.80 -15.54 -5.53
C GLU A 169 15.75 -14.40 -4.49
N LEU A 170 15.38 -13.18 -4.90
CA LEU A 170 15.21 -12.05 -4.00
C LEU A 170 14.14 -12.31 -2.92
N ILE A 171 13.03 -12.93 -3.30
CA ILE A 171 11.94 -13.27 -2.39
C ILE A 171 12.35 -14.40 -1.44
N GLU A 172 13.01 -15.45 -1.94
CA GLU A 172 13.50 -16.57 -1.13
C GLU A 172 14.60 -16.15 -0.15
N ALA A 173 15.52 -15.28 -0.58
CA ALA A 173 16.57 -14.73 0.28
C ALA A 173 15.97 -13.90 1.42
N ALA A 174 14.97 -13.05 1.11
CA ALA A 174 14.26 -12.30 2.12
C ALA A 174 13.54 -13.21 3.12
N GLN A 175 12.86 -14.26 2.63
CA GLN A 175 12.15 -15.21 3.48
C GLN A 175 13.11 -15.90 4.45
N THR A 176 14.25 -16.38 3.95
CA THR A 176 15.30 -17.00 4.76
C THR A 176 15.82 -16.06 5.85
N SER A 177 16.00 -14.78 5.52
CA SER A 177 16.55 -13.80 6.45
C SER A 177 15.61 -13.43 7.61
N VAL A 178 14.28 -13.50 7.39
CA VAL A 178 13.28 -13.06 8.39
C VAL A 178 12.65 -14.22 9.17
N SER A 179 12.82 -15.46 8.70
CA SER A 179 12.41 -16.68 9.40
C SER A 179 13.44 -17.21 10.42
N ALA A 180 14.65 -16.69 10.41
CA ALA A 180 15.66 -16.92 11.45
C ALA A 180 15.44 -16.02 12.69
#